data_AF-A0A925JV23-F1
#
_entry.id   AF-A0A925JV23-F1
#
_cell.length_a   1.000
_cell.length_b   1.000
_cell.length_c   1.000
_cell.angle_alpha   90.00
_cell.angle_beta   90.00
_cell.angle_gamma   90.00
#
_symmetry.space_group_name_H-M   'P 1'
#
loop_
_entity.id
_entity.type
_entity.pdbx_description
1 polymer ?
#
loop_
_entity_poly.entity_id
_entity_poly.type
_entity_poly.pdbx_seq_one_letter_code
_entity_poly.pdbx_strand_id
1 'polypeptide(L)'
;LFALAPGVQTVDYNVSDGLSSYHSLQATLERRFAGGLGFLSAYTWAHSIDNVANQFGGGDNGPFPQDRRFRSLDRGDSSFDIRHRFVHSTNYALPIGKGRKFDLGSVWANTVLGGWDMNAIITAQTGLAFTPVLANGVSNAGASRPDRYKSGEIDNPTPQRWYDTSLGTAASGAAWGTPAQFTYGNSARNILRGPGRFNIDYSLFKDFSPRENWKLQFRAESFNLANTPQFDLPNSSVGSPAAGTITSIVGNPRQLQLGLRLSF
;
A
#
# COMPACT_ATOMS: atom_id res chain seq x y z
N LEU A 1 -5.18 -54.26 -5.43
CA LEU A 1 -5.36 -53.00 -6.19
C LEU A 1 -6.14 -52.03 -5.30
N PHE A 2 -5.58 -50.87 -4.98
CA PHE A 2 -6.36 -49.83 -4.28
C PHE A 2 -7.33 -49.21 -5.28
N ALA A 3 -8.62 -49.20 -4.95
CA ALA A 3 -9.63 -48.54 -5.76
C ALA A 3 -9.36 -47.03 -5.72
N LEU A 4 -9.15 -46.42 -6.90
CA LEU A 4 -9.12 -44.96 -7.04
C LEU A 4 -10.46 -44.44 -6.52
N ALA A 5 -10.45 -43.49 -5.58
CA ALA A 5 -11.66 -42.86 -5.06
C ALA A 5 -12.04 -41.68 -5.97
N PRO A 6 -12.99 -41.83 -6.92
CA PRO A 6 -13.26 -40.83 -7.95
C PRO A 6 -13.88 -39.53 -7.41
N GLY A 7 -14.29 -39.51 -6.14
CA GLY A 7 -14.80 -38.32 -5.45
C GLY A 7 -13.72 -37.43 -4.82
N VAL A 8 -12.47 -37.88 -4.71
CA VAL A 8 -11.38 -37.08 -4.15
C VAL A 8 -10.74 -36.25 -5.26
N GLN A 9 -11.13 -34.97 -5.32
CA GLN A 9 -10.64 -34.02 -6.34
C GLN A 9 -9.38 -33.27 -5.87
N THR A 10 -9.29 -32.95 -4.58
CA THR A 10 -8.17 -32.22 -3.97
C THR A 10 -7.77 -32.88 -2.66
N VAL A 11 -6.45 -33.00 -2.43
CA VAL A 11 -5.87 -33.38 -1.14
C VAL A 11 -5.03 -32.21 -0.65
N ASP A 12 -5.51 -31.54 0.39
CA ASP A 12 -4.80 -30.41 1.00
C ASP A 12 -3.90 -30.90 2.13
N TYR A 13 -2.61 -30.59 2.01
CA TYR A 13 -1.61 -30.87 3.02
C TYR A 13 -1.23 -29.57 3.73
N ASN A 14 -1.67 -29.42 4.99
CA ASN A 14 -1.43 -28.24 5.80
C ASN A 14 -0.36 -28.52 6.86
N VAL A 15 0.62 -27.63 6.94
CA VAL A 15 1.76 -27.74 7.88
C VAL A 15 2.13 -26.36 8.41
N SER A 16 2.64 -26.30 9.64
CA SER A 16 3.02 -25.06 10.34
C SER A 16 4.54 -24.86 10.38
N ASP A 17 5.21 -25.16 9.28
CA ASP A 17 6.66 -25.19 9.14
C ASP A 17 7.21 -24.02 8.28
N GLY A 18 6.40 -22.97 8.14
CA GLY A 18 6.79 -21.68 7.58
C GLY A 18 7.69 -20.91 8.55
N LEU A 19 8.68 -20.20 7.99
CA LEU A 19 9.60 -19.35 8.74
C LEU A 19 9.48 -17.92 8.25
N SER A 20 9.45 -16.98 9.19
CA SER A 20 9.47 -15.55 8.92
C SER A 20 10.42 -14.82 9.86
N SER A 21 10.97 -13.72 9.39
CA SER A 21 11.83 -12.81 10.15
C SER A 21 11.48 -11.37 9.80
N TYR A 22 11.29 -10.53 10.82
CA TYR A 22 10.94 -9.13 10.67
C TYR A 22 12.00 -8.26 11.37
N HIS A 23 12.60 -7.34 10.62
CA HIS A 23 13.53 -6.36 11.14
C HIS A 23 12.90 -4.97 10.99
N SER A 24 12.98 -4.10 11.99
CA SER A 24 12.47 -2.74 11.86
C SER A 24 13.26 -1.71 12.64
N LEU A 25 13.29 -0.50 12.10
CA LEU A 25 13.68 0.73 12.77
C LEU A 25 12.46 1.64 12.82
N GLN A 26 12.13 2.13 14.00
CA GLN A 26 10.98 3.02 14.21
C GLN A 26 11.47 4.31 14.88
N ALA A 27 11.12 5.44 14.29
CA ALA A 27 11.44 6.76 14.79
C ALA A 27 10.17 7.59 14.92
N THR A 28 10.01 8.21 16.08
CA THR A 28 8.83 9.02 16.40
C THR A 28 9.27 10.40 16.86
N LEU A 29 8.68 11.43 16.27
CA LEU A 29 8.86 12.82 16.66
C LEU A 29 7.50 13.40 17.06
N GLU A 30 7.39 13.82 18.31
CA GLU A 30 6.18 14.41 18.87
C GLU A 30 6.44 15.85 19.30
N ARG A 31 5.55 16.74 18.87
CA ARG A 31 5.36 18.04 19.49
C ARG A 31 3.98 18.07 20.12
N ARG A 32 3.95 18.08 21.46
CA ARG A 32 2.73 18.37 22.21
C ARG A 32 2.17 19.72 21.81
N PHE A 33 0.84 19.82 21.78
CA PHE A 33 0.16 21.02 21.32
C PHE A 33 0.57 22.24 22.16
N ALA A 34 1.26 23.18 21.53
CA ALA A 34 1.77 24.37 22.18
C ALA A 34 1.83 25.53 21.17
N GLY A 35 1.31 26.69 21.59
CA GLY A 35 1.28 27.89 20.74
C GLY A 35 0.45 27.72 19.46
N GLY A 36 -0.58 26.86 19.51
CA GLY A 36 -1.48 26.58 18.40
C GLY A 36 -1.06 25.45 17.46
N LEU A 37 0.12 24.84 17.65
CA LEU A 37 0.60 23.74 16.81
C LEU A 37 0.95 22.51 17.65
N GLY A 38 0.44 21.36 17.23
CA GLY A 38 0.88 20.04 17.66
C GLY A 38 1.07 19.14 16.44
N PHE A 39 1.96 18.16 16.56
CA PHE A 39 2.12 17.14 15.53
C PHE A 39 2.76 15.87 16.09
N LEU A 40 2.52 14.77 15.38
CA LEU A 40 3.16 13.47 15.58
C LEU A 40 3.63 12.96 14.22
N SER A 41 4.92 12.72 14.09
CA SER A 41 5.51 12.10 12.91
C SER A 41 6.08 10.74 13.29
N ALA A 42 5.68 9.69 12.59
CA ALA A 42 6.19 8.35 12.77
C ALA A 42 6.79 7.86 11.45
N TYR A 43 8.01 7.35 11.51
CA TYR A 43 8.69 6.72 10.40
C TYR A 43 9.11 5.30 10.79
N THR A 44 8.72 4.35 9.96
CA THR A 44 9.09 2.95 10.09
C THR A 44 9.85 2.54 8.84
N TRP A 45 11.10 2.12 9.03
CA TRP A 45 11.80 1.27 8.09
C TRP A 45 11.60 -0.18 8.52
N ALA A 46 11.16 -1.05 7.62
CA ALA A 46 10.89 -2.44 7.93
C ALA A 46 11.42 -3.37 6.83
N HIS A 47 11.87 -4.54 7.23
CA HIS A 47 12.22 -5.63 6.33
C HIS A 47 11.59 -6.92 6.82
N SER A 48 10.48 -7.32 6.19
CA SER A 48 9.86 -8.63 6.42
C SER A 48 10.33 -9.63 5.37
N ILE A 49 10.75 -10.81 5.82
CA ILE A 49 11.22 -11.93 5.00
C ILE A 49 10.48 -13.18 5.44
N ASP A 50 9.98 -13.97 4.50
CA ASP A 50 9.37 -15.28 4.76
C ASP A 50 9.64 -16.25 3.60
N ASN A 51 9.32 -17.52 3.83
CA ASN A 51 9.47 -18.60 2.84
C ASN A 51 8.14 -19.24 2.42
N VAL A 52 7.02 -18.68 2.88
CA VAL A 52 5.66 -19.15 2.59
C VAL A 52 4.77 -17.97 2.22
N ALA A 53 3.71 -18.25 1.48
CA ALA A 53 2.66 -17.29 1.21
C ALA A 53 1.95 -16.90 2.52
N ASN A 54 1.48 -15.65 2.61
CA ASN A 54 0.60 -15.26 3.70
C ASN A 54 -0.80 -15.88 3.46
N GLN A 55 -1.28 -16.69 4.39
CA GLN A 55 -2.55 -17.42 4.28
C GLN A 55 -3.75 -16.64 4.85
N PHE A 56 -3.51 -15.51 5.54
CA PHE A 56 -4.53 -14.77 6.31
C PHE A 56 -4.79 -13.33 5.81
N GLY A 57 -4.40 -13.01 4.57
CA GLY A 57 -4.69 -11.72 3.93
C GLY A 57 -3.78 -10.54 4.35
N GLY A 58 -3.90 -9.41 3.64
CA GLY A 58 -3.11 -8.19 3.88
C GLY A 58 -2.07 -7.82 2.79
N GLY A 59 -2.01 -8.57 1.69
CA GLY A 59 -1.16 -8.34 0.52
C GLY A 59 -1.53 -9.28 -0.64
N ASP A 60 -0.68 -9.41 -1.66
CA ASP A 60 -0.83 -10.49 -2.66
C ASP A 60 -0.76 -11.84 -1.93
N ASN A 61 -1.63 -12.78 -2.29
CA ASN A 61 -1.48 -14.18 -1.92
C ASN A 61 -0.29 -14.69 -2.74
N GLY A 62 0.92 -14.31 -2.32
CA GLY A 62 2.15 -14.63 -3.02
C GLY A 62 2.16 -16.12 -3.35
N PRO A 63 2.73 -16.53 -4.49
CA PRO A 63 2.59 -17.90 -4.95
C PRO A 63 3.12 -18.86 -3.89
N PHE A 64 2.43 -20.00 -3.75
CA PHE A 64 2.93 -21.12 -2.97
C PHE A 64 4.39 -21.42 -3.34
N PRO A 65 5.19 -21.94 -2.39
CA PRO A 65 6.56 -22.34 -2.66
C PRO A 65 6.66 -23.18 -3.94
N GLN A 66 7.59 -22.84 -4.84
CA GLN A 66 7.74 -23.54 -6.12
C GLN A 66 8.12 -25.00 -5.89
N ASP A 67 9.11 -25.23 -5.02
CA ASP A 67 9.46 -26.58 -4.55
C ASP A 67 9.00 -26.77 -3.11
N ARG A 68 7.88 -27.48 -2.94
CA ARG A 68 7.31 -27.79 -1.62
C ARG A 68 8.23 -28.65 -0.75
N ARG A 69 9.19 -29.36 -1.35
CA ARG A 69 10.18 -30.19 -0.64
C ARG A 69 11.32 -29.35 -0.07
N PHE A 70 11.61 -28.21 -0.69
CA PHE A 70 12.74 -27.33 -0.35
C PHE A 70 12.31 -25.86 -0.24
N ARG A 71 11.48 -25.55 0.75
CA ARG A 71 10.97 -24.18 1.00
C ARG A 71 12.05 -23.14 1.29
N SER A 72 13.25 -23.55 1.70
CA SER A 72 14.37 -22.61 1.88
C SER A 72 14.71 -21.84 0.59
N LEU A 73 14.41 -22.42 -0.58
CA LEU A 73 14.59 -21.79 -1.89
C LEU A 73 13.58 -20.67 -2.17
N ASP A 74 12.47 -20.66 -1.43
CA ASP A 74 11.39 -19.66 -1.55
C ASP A 74 11.53 -18.51 -0.56
N ARG A 75 12.63 -18.46 0.20
CA ARG A 75 12.92 -17.37 1.14
C ARG A 75 13.11 -16.06 0.37
N GLY A 76 12.23 -15.10 0.60
CA GLY A 76 12.24 -13.79 -0.05
C GLY A 76 11.45 -12.77 0.75
N ASP A 77 11.28 -11.57 0.19
CA ASP A 77 10.48 -10.53 0.82
C ASP A 77 9.06 -11.03 1.10
N SER A 78 8.47 -10.67 2.24
CA SER A 78 7.06 -10.97 2.51
C SER A 78 6.15 -10.22 1.53
N SER A 79 4.98 -10.77 1.20
CA SER A 79 4.03 -10.09 0.30
C SER A 79 3.39 -8.83 0.91
N PHE A 80 3.38 -8.73 2.24
CA PHE A 80 2.93 -7.55 3.00
C PHE A 80 4.10 -6.63 3.38
N ASP A 81 5.28 -6.84 2.81
CA ASP A 81 6.44 -6.05 3.13
C ASP A 81 6.36 -4.61 2.60
N ILE A 82 6.38 -3.66 3.53
CA ILE A 82 6.43 -2.22 3.27
C ILE A 82 7.73 -1.68 3.84
N ARG A 83 8.69 -1.35 2.98
CA ARG A 83 10.04 -0.95 3.39
C ARG A 83 10.11 0.37 4.11
N HIS A 84 9.36 1.35 3.62
CA HIS A 84 9.30 2.66 4.25
C HIS A 84 7.84 3.03 4.42
N ARG A 85 7.47 3.41 5.64
CA ARG A 85 6.17 3.98 5.96
C ARG A 85 6.36 5.21 6.82
N PHE A 86 5.79 6.32 6.37
CA PHE A 86 5.77 7.59 7.05
C PHE A 86 4.33 8.01 7.29
N VAL A 87 4.01 8.37 8.53
CA VAL A 87 2.71 8.94 8.90
C VAL A 87 2.96 10.22 9.68
N HIS A 88 2.35 11.32 9.23
CA HIS A 88 2.44 12.62 9.90
C HIS A 88 1.04 13.14 10.19
N SER A 89 0.73 13.30 11.47
CA SER A 89 -0.52 13.88 11.93
C SER A 89 -0.23 15.24 12.53
N THR A 90 -0.88 16.29 12.03
CA THR A 90 -0.73 17.66 12.53
C THR A 90 -2.08 18.24 12.91
N ASN A 91 -2.09 18.98 14.02
CA ASN A 91 -3.21 19.79 14.45
C ASN A 91 -2.73 21.23 14.63
N TYR A 92 -3.35 22.15 13.90
CA TYR A 92 -2.94 23.55 13.88
C TYR A 92 -4.14 24.49 14.03
N ALA A 93 -4.16 25.20 15.14
CA ALA A 93 -5.05 26.33 15.35
C ALA A 93 -4.49 27.53 14.58
N LEU A 94 -5.13 27.87 13.46
CA LEU A 94 -4.67 28.94 12.58
C LEU A 94 -4.54 30.26 13.37
N PRO A 95 -3.43 30.99 13.28
CA PRO A 95 -3.14 32.13 14.15
C PRO A 95 -3.95 33.39 13.80
N ILE A 96 -5.05 33.27 13.05
CA ILE A 96 -5.85 34.37 12.51
C ILE A 96 -7.19 34.42 13.24
N GLY A 97 -7.62 35.61 13.64
CA GLY A 97 -8.90 35.85 14.29
C GLY A 97 -8.79 36.55 15.64
N LYS A 98 -9.94 36.94 16.20
CA LYS A 98 -10.06 37.59 17.51
C LYS A 98 -9.36 36.76 18.60
N GLY A 99 -8.43 37.36 19.32
CA GLY A 99 -7.67 36.70 20.39
C GLY A 99 -6.57 35.73 19.91
N ARG A 100 -6.27 35.69 18.61
CA ARG A 100 -5.11 34.98 18.03
C ARG A 100 -4.01 35.97 17.61
N LYS A 101 -2.87 35.47 17.12
CA LYS A 101 -1.69 36.32 16.81
C LYS A 101 -1.97 37.39 15.75
N PHE A 102 -2.84 37.11 14.79
CA PHE A 102 -3.23 38.01 13.71
C PHE A 102 -4.71 38.33 13.83
N ASP A 103 -5.02 39.47 14.45
CA ASP A 103 -6.37 40.03 14.46
C ASP A 103 -6.62 40.77 13.13
N LEU A 104 -7.76 40.48 12.49
CA LEU A 104 -8.13 41.10 11.21
C LEU A 104 -8.76 42.49 11.39
N GLY A 105 -8.99 42.95 12.63
CA GLY A 105 -9.50 44.28 12.97
C GLY A 105 -10.99 44.52 12.63
N SER A 106 -11.52 43.80 11.64
CA SER A 106 -12.92 43.82 11.25
C SER A 106 -13.71 42.69 11.91
N VAL A 107 -14.89 43.03 12.46
CA VAL A 107 -15.80 42.06 13.10
C VAL A 107 -16.26 40.99 12.11
N TRP A 108 -16.63 41.39 10.89
CA TRP A 108 -17.07 40.44 9.86
C TRP A 108 -15.91 39.55 9.38
N ALA A 109 -14.72 40.14 9.20
CA ALA A 109 -13.55 39.40 8.72
C ALA A 109 -13.09 38.38 9.77
N ASN A 110 -13.06 38.75 11.04
CA ASN A 110 -12.78 37.83 12.14
C ASN A 110 -13.83 36.72 12.25
N THR A 111 -15.11 37.05 12.03
CA THR A 111 -16.21 36.06 12.11
C THR A 111 -16.14 35.04 10.98
N VAL A 112 -15.74 35.43 9.77
CA VAL A 112 -15.66 34.51 8.61
C VAL A 112 -14.30 33.83 8.52
N LEU A 113 -13.21 34.59 8.63
CA LEU A 113 -11.85 34.13 8.33
C LEU A 113 -11.02 33.77 9.59
N GLY A 114 -11.46 34.15 10.79
CA GLY A 114 -10.72 33.88 12.03
C GLY A 114 -11.13 32.59 12.74
N GLY A 115 -10.30 32.04 13.63
CA GLY A 115 -10.71 30.95 14.55
C GLY A 115 -10.87 29.57 13.90
N TRP A 116 -10.26 29.35 12.75
CA TRP A 116 -10.22 28.04 12.11
C TRP A 116 -9.15 27.14 12.73
N ASP A 117 -9.48 25.87 12.91
CA ASP A 117 -8.54 24.84 13.33
C ASP A 117 -8.45 23.79 12.22
N MET A 118 -7.23 23.40 11.86
CA MET A 118 -6.96 22.41 10.82
C MET A 118 -6.34 21.16 11.41
N ASN A 119 -6.71 20.01 10.85
CA ASN A 119 -6.02 18.75 11.05
C ASN A 119 -5.59 18.21 9.68
N ALA A 120 -4.41 17.62 9.60
CA ALA A 120 -3.97 16.90 8.41
C ALA A 120 -3.26 15.61 8.81
N ILE A 121 -3.52 14.54 8.06
CA ILE A 121 -2.83 13.26 8.16
C ILE A 121 -2.21 12.97 6.80
N ILE A 122 -0.89 12.91 6.77
CA ILE A 122 -0.12 12.53 5.58
C ILE A 122 0.36 11.10 5.79
N THR A 123 0.07 10.22 4.84
CA THR A 123 0.62 8.86 4.80
C THR A 123 1.40 8.69 3.52
N ALA A 124 2.66 8.29 3.64
CA ALA A 124 3.51 7.92 2.51
C ALA A 124 4.13 6.54 2.76
N GLN A 125 4.11 5.65 1.78
CA GLN A 125 4.75 4.35 1.90
C GLN A 125 5.21 3.78 0.56
N THR A 126 6.23 2.92 0.62
CA THR A 126 6.63 2.10 -0.54
C THR A 126 5.57 1.06 -0.89
N GLY A 127 5.60 0.58 -2.13
CA GLY A 127 4.70 -0.46 -2.58
C GLY A 127 5.02 -1.84 -2.02
N LEU A 128 4.01 -2.70 -2.07
CA LEU A 128 4.10 -4.11 -1.70
C LEU A 128 4.96 -4.88 -2.70
N ALA A 129 5.67 -5.89 -2.21
CA ALA A 129 6.42 -6.79 -3.06
C ALA A 129 5.48 -7.84 -3.70
N PHE A 130 5.73 -8.20 -4.95
CA PHE A 130 4.95 -9.20 -5.70
C PHE A 130 5.87 -10.09 -6.54
N THR A 131 5.36 -11.27 -6.89
CA THR A 131 6.12 -12.28 -7.63
C THR A 131 5.62 -12.39 -9.06
N PRO A 132 6.48 -12.23 -10.08
CA PRO A 132 6.11 -12.57 -11.45
C PRO A 132 5.89 -14.08 -11.58
N VAL A 133 4.80 -14.47 -12.22
CA VAL A 133 4.43 -15.87 -12.48
C VAL A 133 4.17 -16.04 -13.97
N LEU A 134 4.41 -17.23 -14.51
CA LEU A 134 4.05 -17.55 -15.89
C LEU A 134 2.53 -17.71 -16.00
N ALA A 135 1.95 -17.16 -17.05
CA ALA A 135 0.56 -17.39 -17.41
C ALA A 135 0.26 -18.87 -17.66
N ASN A 136 1.24 -19.60 -18.20
CA ASN A 136 1.17 -21.04 -18.44
C ASN A 136 2.26 -21.74 -17.62
N GLY A 137 1.85 -22.51 -16.61
CA GLY A 137 2.78 -23.26 -15.76
C GLY A 137 3.46 -24.42 -16.49
N VAL A 138 4.74 -24.66 -16.21
CA VAL A 138 5.54 -25.72 -16.85
C VAL A 138 6.11 -26.75 -15.89
N SER A 139 6.05 -26.48 -14.57
CA SER A 139 6.70 -27.31 -13.55
C SER A 139 5.91 -28.56 -13.13
N ASN A 140 4.64 -28.68 -13.54
CA ASN A 140 3.70 -29.69 -13.03
C ASN A 140 3.51 -29.67 -11.49
N ALA A 141 3.84 -28.53 -10.84
CA ALA A 141 3.72 -28.31 -9.40
C ALA A 141 2.79 -27.12 -9.05
N GLY A 142 2.09 -26.57 -10.05
CA GLY A 142 1.22 -25.40 -9.92
C GLY A 142 1.81 -24.15 -10.58
N ALA A 143 1.58 -22.98 -9.96
CA ALA A 143 2.09 -21.70 -10.44
C ALA A 143 3.61 -21.76 -10.60
N SER A 144 4.10 -21.46 -11.81
CA SER A 144 5.52 -21.52 -12.15
C SER A 144 6.05 -20.11 -12.28
N ARG A 145 7.20 -19.81 -11.67
CA ARG A 145 7.91 -18.54 -11.92
C ARG A 145 8.73 -18.67 -13.20
N PRO A 146 8.94 -17.55 -13.93
CA PRO A 146 9.79 -17.54 -15.11
C PRO A 146 11.28 -17.71 -14.74
N ASP A 147 12.09 -17.99 -15.75
CA ASP A 147 13.51 -17.67 -15.71
C ASP A 147 13.68 -16.15 -15.86
N ARG A 148 14.58 -15.58 -15.07
CA ARG A 148 14.90 -14.16 -15.01
C ARG A 148 16.22 -13.91 -15.73
N TYR A 149 16.17 -13.12 -16.79
CA TYR A 149 17.36 -12.68 -17.54
C TYR A 149 17.75 -11.24 -17.21
N LYS A 150 16.82 -10.41 -16.70
CA LYS A 150 17.03 -9.00 -16.34
C LYS A 150 16.35 -8.67 -15.01
N SER A 151 16.48 -7.43 -14.52
CA SER A 151 15.78 -6.99 -13.30
C SER A 151 14.26 -7.17 -13.42
N GLY A 152 13.70 -6.97 -14.61
CA GLY A 152 12.25 -6.93 -14.81
C GLY A 152 11.63 -5.58 -14.42
N GLU A 153 12.40 -4.69 -13.80
CA GLU A 153 12.02 -3.31 -13.54
C GLU A 153 12.20 -2.48 -14.82
N ILE A 154 11.40 -1.42 -14.96
CA ILE A 154 11.51 -0.47 -16.05
C ILE A 154 11.62 0.95 -15.49
N ASP A 155 12.23 1.82 -16.27
CA ASP A 155 12.26 3.24 -15.95
C ASP A 155 10.86 3.84 -16.14
N ASN A 156 10.40 4.62 -15.16
CA ASN A 156 9.11 5.33 -15.19
C ASN A 156 7.89 4.43 -15.45
N PRO A 157 7.57 3.51 -14.53
CA PRO A 157 6.43 2.61 -14.68
C PRO A 157 5.11 3.38 -14.75
N THR A 158 4.19 2.88 -15.58
CA THR A 158 2.82 3.41 -15.70
C THR A 158 1.80 2.33 -15.36
N PRO A 159 0.53 2.68 -15.08
CA PRO A 159 -0.51 1.68 -14.88
C PRO A 159 -0.71 0.74 -16.08
N GLN A 160 -0.32 1.14 -17.29
CA GLN A 160 -0.41 0.30 -18.49
C GLN A 160 0.79 -0.64 -18.65
N ARG A 161 1.92 -0.31 -18.02
CA ARG A 161 3.14 -1.11 -18.05
C ARG A 161 3.94 -0.81 -16.79
N TRP A 162 3.78 -1.64 -15.77
CA TRP A 162 4.43 -1.44 -14.47
C TRP A 162 5.82 -2.09 -14.38
N TYR A 163 6.04 -3.16 -15.14
CA TYR A 163 7.29 -3.90 -15.19
C TYR A 163 7.56 -4.40 -16.62
N ASP A 164 8.77 -4.87 -16.90
CA ASP A 164 9.11 -5.42 -18.21
C ASP A 164 8.44 -6.78 -18.35
N THR A 165 7.50 -6.91 -19.28
CA THR A 165 6.72 -8.14 -19.48
C THR A 165 7.24 -9.02 -20.60
N SER A 166 8.38 -8.65 -21.21
CA SER A 166 8.95 -9.38 -22.34
C SER A 166 9.30 -10.82 -21.96
N LEU A 167 8.67 -11.76 -22.66
CA LEU A 167 8.85 -13.20 -22.52
C LEU A 167 9.48 -13.76 -23.78
N GLY A 168 10.60 -14.47 -23.66
CA GLY A 168 11.33 -15.02 -24.79
C GLY A 168 12.63 -15.68 -24.37
N THR A 169 13.71 -15.39 -25.09
CA THR A 169 15.04 -15.90 -24.77
C THR A 169 15.93 -14.77 -24.28
N ALA A 170 17.01 -15.11 -23.58
CA ALA A 170 18.03 -14.13 -23.22
C ALA A 170 18.60 -13.42 -24.47
N ALA A 171 18.78 -14.15 -25.59
CA ALA A 171 19.30 -13.63 -26.85
C ALA A 171 18.36 -12.60 -27.52
N SER A 172 17.04 -12.72 -27.35
CA SER A 172 16.08 -11.73 -27.85
C SER A 172 15.97 -10.49 -26.95
N GLY A 173 16.74 -10.42 -25.87
CA GLY A 173 16.71 -9.31 -24.90
C GLY A 173 15.47 -9.32 -24.00
N ALA A 174 14.76 -10.45 -23.89
CA ALA A 174 13.62 -10.56 -22.99
C ALA A 174 14.05 -10.47 -21.52
N ALA A 175 13.20 -9.93 -20.65
CA ALA A 175 13.42 -9.94 -19.20
C ALA A 175 13.16 -11.33 -18.60
N TRP A 176 12.23 -12.07 -19.21
CA TRP A 176 11.77 -13.37 -18.72
C TRP A 176 11.88 -14.46 -19.78
N GLY A 177 12.05 -15.69 -19.31
CA GLY A 177 12.01 -16.90 -20.12
C GLY A 177 11.11 -17.97 -19.51
N THR A 178 10.65 -18.88 -20.35
CA THR A 178 9.94 -20.08 -19.91
C THR A 178 10.97 -21.16 -19.59
N PRO A 179 11.03 -21.68 -18.34
CA PRO A 179 11.91 -22.78 -17.97
C PRO A 179 11.61 -24.04 -18.78
N ALA A 180 12.55 -24.98 -18.80
CA ALA A 180 12.33 -26.29 -19.42
C ALA A 180 11.12 -27.00 -18.78
N GLN A 181 10.42 -27.82 -19.57
CA GLN A 181 9.26 -28.56 -19.08
C GLN A 181 9.67 -29.44 -17.87
N PHE A 182 8.82 -29.45 -16.85
CA PHE A 182 9.04 -30.15 -15.57
C PHE A 182 10.21 -29.60 -14.72
N THR A 183 10.62 -28.36 -14.98
CA THR A 183 11.61 -27.64 -14.16
C THR A 183 11.03 -26.39 -13.52
N TYR A 184 11.73 -25.88 -12.51
CA TYR A 184 11.41 -24.61 -11.85
C TYR A 184 12.19 -23.47 -12.49
N GLY A 185 11.56 -22.31 -12.62
CA GLY A 185 12.26 -21.10 -13.02
C GLY A 185 13.15 -20.55 -11.91
N ASN A 186 14.15 -19.77 -12.30
CA ASN A 186 15.14 -19.21 -11.38
C ASN A 186 14.75 -17.87 -10.74
N SER A 187 13.60 -17.28 -11.10
CA SER A 187 13.14 -16.03 -10.50
C SER A 187 12.79 -16.22 -9.03
N ALA A 188 13.40 -15.43 -8.15
CA ALA A 188 13.08 -15.46 -6.73
C ALA A 188 11.66 -14.92 -6.45
N ARG A 189 11.16 -15.21 -5.25
CA ARG A 189 9.88 -14.74 -4.74
C ARG A 189 9.94 -13.26 -4.39
N ASN A 190 8.86 -12.53 -4.71
CA ASN A 190 8.62 -11.13 -4.33
C ASN A 190 9.75 -10.17 -4.73
N ILE A 191 10.31 -10.39 -5.92
CA ILE A 191 11.45 -9.63 -6.45
C ILE A 191 11.09 -8.29 -7.07
N LEU A 192 9.81 -8.03 -7.34
CA LEU A 192 9.33 -6.76 -7.90
C LEU A 192 8.45 -6.04 -6.88
N ARG A 193 8.34 -4.71 -7.01
CA ARG A 193 7.50 -3.89 -6.14
C ARG A 193 6.40 -3.17 -6.91
N GLY A 194 5.21 -3.17 -6.34
CA GLY A 194 4.07 -2.43 -6.86
C GLY A 194 4.15 -0.92 -6.57
N PRO A 195 3.08 -0.19 -6.89
CA PRO A 195 2.97 1.24 -6.60
C PRO A 195 3.08 1.55 -5.10
N GLY A 196 3.85 2.59 -4.77
CA GLY A 196 3.79 3.21 -3.45
C GLY A 196 2.46 3.93 -3.22
N ARG A 197 2.19 4.31 -1.97
CA ARG A 197 1.01 5.11 -1.62
C ARG A 197 1.42 6.46 -1.07
N PHE A 198 0.69 7.49 -1.48
CA PHE A 198 0.76 8.82 -0.91
C PHE A 198 -0.67 9.33 -0.72
N ASN A 199 -1.02 9.70 0.49
CA ASN A 199 -2.36 10.15 0.86
C ASN A 199 -2.29 11.34 1.79
N ILE A 200 -3.23 12.26 1.62
CA ILE A 200 -3.46 13.39 2.52
C ILE A 200 -4.93 13.40 2.89
N ASP A 201 -5.23 13.18 4.16
CA ASP A 201 -6.56 13.44 4.72
C ASP A 201 -6.52 14.77 5.46
N TYR A 202 -7.57 15.57 5.33
CA TYR A 202 -7.59 16.93 5.85
C TYR A 202 -8.95 17.26 6.45
N SER A 203 -8.93 17.96 7.58
CA SER A 203 -10.14 18.39 8.27
C SER A 203 -10.00 19.83 8.72
N LEU A 204 -11.09 20.58 8.60
CA LEU A 204 -11.17 21.99 8.94
C LEU A 204 -12.38 22.22 9.84
N PHE A 205 -12.14 22.88 10.97
CA PHE A 205 -13.14 23.09 12.02
C PHE A 205 -13.24 24.57 12.34
N LYS A 206 -14.46 25.01 12.65
CA LYS A 206 -14.71 26.34 13.18
C LYS A 206 -15.86 26.33 14.15
N ASP A 207 -15.62 26.94 15.30
CA ASP A 207 -16.62 27.17 16.32
C ASP A 207 -17.15 28.61 16.21
N PHE A 208 -18.47 28.74 16.06
CA PHE A 208 -19.20 29.99 16.14
C PHE A 208 -19.96 30.04 17.46
N SER A 209 -19.86 31.18 18.16
CA SER A 209 -20.63 31.44 19.39
C SER A 209 -21.56 32.63 19.16
N PRO A 210 -22.69 32.44 18.43
CA PRO A 210 -23.60 33.53 18.10
C PRO A 210 -24.33 34.10 19.33
N ARG A 211 -24.44 33.33 20.41
CA ARG A 211 -24.97 33.73 21.72
C ARG A 211 -24.16 33.04 22.82
N GLU A 212 -24.22 33.55 24.05
CA GLU A 212 -23.43 33.03 25.18
C GLU A 212 -23.65 31.54 25.45
N ASN A 213 -24.89 31.06 25.26
CA ASN A 213 -25.25 29.67 25.54
C ASN A 213 -25.22 28.78 24.29
N TRP A 214 -24.95 29.31 23.11
CA TRP A 214 -25.07 28.56 21.84
C TRP A 214 -23.70 28.41 21.18
N LYS A 215 -23.35 27.18 20.80
CA LYS A 215 -22.15 26.86 20.03
C LYS A 215 -22.54 26.14 18.75
N LEU A 216 -22.27 26.77 17.61
CA LEU A 216 -22.41 26.17 16.29
C LEU A 216 -21.02 25.80 15.77
N GLN A 217 -20.77 24.51 15.55
CA GLN A 217 -19.53 24.03 14.99
C GLN A 217 -19.73 23.63 13.53
N PHE A 218 -18.94 24.23 12.65
CA PHE A 218 -18.80 23.80 11.26
C PHE A 218 -17.59 22.87 11.10
N ARG A 219 -17.76 21.81 10.33
CA ARG A 219 -16.73 20.83 9.98
C ARG A 219 -16.73 20.61 8.48
N ALA A 220 -15.54 20.65 7.89
CA ALA A 220 -15.30 20.22 6.52
C ALA A 220 -14.14 19.22 6.51
N GLU A 221 -14.39 18.02 6.03
CA GLU A 221 -13.40 16.94 5.98
C GLU A 221 -13.22 16.47 4.54
N SER A 222 -11.99 16.14 4.19
CA SER A 222 -11.60 15.59 2.90
C SER A 222 -10.73 14.37 3.13
N PHE A 223 -11.23 13.20 2.77
CA PHE A 223 -10.42 12.00 2.64
C PHE A 223 -9.82 11.98 1.23
N ASN A 224 -8.52 11.69 1.12
CA ASN A 224 -7.77 11.78 -0.14
C ASN A 224 -7.89 13.18 -0.79
N LEU A 225 -7.47 14.22 -0.06
CA LEU A 225 -7.50 15.62 -0.48
C LEU A 225 -6.86 15.85 -1.86
N ALA A 226 -5.74 15.18 -2.16
CA ALA A 226 -5.07 15.29 -3.44
C ALA A 226 -5.82 14.61 -4.60
N ASN A 227 -6.79 13.72 -4.30
CA ASN A 227 -7.41 12.79 -5.26
C ASN A 227 -6.36 11.98 -6.04
N THR A 228 -5.26 11.62 -5.38
CA THR A 228 -4.23 10.78 -5.99
C THR A 228 -4.73 9.34 -5.98
N PRO A 229 -4.79 8.64 -7.13
CA PRO A 229 -5.15 7.23 -7.16
C PRO A 229 -4.10 6.41 -6.41
N GLN A 230 -4.54 5.57 -5.48
CA GLN A 230 -3.68 4.58 -4.85
C GLN A 230 -3.84 3.28 -5.63
N PHE A 231 -2.92 3.04 -6.58
CA PHE A 231 -2.97 1.87 -7.44
C PHE A 231 -2.75 0.57 -6.66
N ASP A 232 -3.42 -0.49 -7.08
CA ASP A 232 -3.18 -1.85 -6.60
C ASP A 232 -1.95 -2.47 -7.29
N LEU A 233 -1.64 -3.73 -6.98
CA LEU A 233 -0.58 -4.47 -7.64
C LEU A 233 -0.87 -4.69 -9.14
N PRO A 234 0.17 -4.68 -9.99
CA PRO A 234 0.02 -5.02 -11.40
C PRO A 234 -0.26 -6.51 -11.58
N ASN A 235 -0.83 -6.87 -12.72
CA ASN A 235 -0.97 -8.26 -13.12
C ASN A 235 0.42 -8.91 -13.29
N SER A 236 0.74 -9.85 -12.40
CA SER A 236 2.03 -10.52 -12.33
C SER A 236 2.20 -11.67 -13.33
N SER A 237 1.19 -11.97 -14.14
CA SER A 237 1.13 -13.11 -15.05
C SER A 237 1.87 -12.85 -16.37
N VAL A 238 3.17 -13.11 -16.39
CA VAL A 238 4.05 -12.98 -17.57
C VAL A 238 3.59 -13.91 -18.69
N GLY A 239 3.46 -13.35 -19.91
CA GLY A 239 2.92 -14.06 -21.07
C GLY A 239 1.40 -13.90 -21.24
N SER A 240 0.70 -13.30 -20.28
CA SER A 240 -0.69 -12.85 -20.44
C SER A 240 -0.74 -11.49 -21.17
N PRO A 241 -1.75 -11.22 -22.01
CA PRO A 241 -1.97 -9.88 -22.59
C PRO A 241 -2.14 -8.77 -21.54
N ALA A 242 -2.56 -9.11 -20.32
CA ALA A 242 -2.76 -8.16 -19.23
C ALA A 242 -1.50 -7.98 -18.36
N ALA A 243 -0.40 -8.71 -18.60
CA ALA A 243 0.81 -8.64 -17.80
C ALA A 243 1.28 -7.18 -17.61
N GLY A 244 1.64 -6.82 -16.39
CA GLY A 244 2.16 -5.48 -16.06
C GLY A 244 1.12 -4.37 -16.03
N THR A 245 -0.14 -4.64 -16.37
CA THR A 245 -1.22 -3.66 -16.27
C THR A 245 -1.81 -3.63 -14.85
N ILE A 246 -2.22 -2.44 -14.41
CA ILE A 246 -2.96 -2.22 -13.17
C ILE A 246 -4.37 -1.76 -13.56
N THR A 247 -5.38 -2.50 -13.13
CA THR A 247 -6.79 -2.24 -13.46
C THR A 247 -7.64 -1.85 -12.26
N SER A 248 -7.05 -1.83 -11.06
CA SER A 248 -7.71 -1.52 -9.80
C SER A 248 -6.95 -0.49 -8.97
N ILE A 249 -7.68 0.13 -8.06
CA ILE A 249 -7.15 0.98 -6.99
C ILE A 249 -7.51 0.36 -5.64
N VAL A 250 -6.73 0.72 -4.64
CA VAL A 250 -6.96 0.42 -3.22
C VAL A 250 -7.42 1.70 -2.52
N GLY A 251 -8.43 1.59 -1.65
CA GLY A 251 -9.02 2.75 -0.99
C GLY A 251 -10.02 3.50 -1.86
N ASN A 252 -10.37 4.72 -1.43
CA ASN A 252 -11.45 5.50 -2.03
C ASN A 252 -10.90 6.72 -2.81
N PRO A 253 -11.59 7.16 -3.88
CA PRO A 253 -11.40 8.50 -4.44
C PRO A 253 -11.68 9.59 -3.40
N ARG A 254 -11.41 10.85 -3.73
CA ARG A 254 -11.67 11.98 -2.83
C ARG A 254 -13.11 11.96 -2.32
N GLN A 255 -13.26 12.01 -1.00
CA GLN A 255 -14.57 12.12 -0.34
C GLN A 255 -14.59 13.38 0.51
N LEU A 256 -15.57 14.24 0.26
CA LEU A 256 -15.81 15.45 1.04
C LEU A 256 -17.00 15.24 1.96
N GLN A 257 -16.83 15.60 3.23
CA GLN A 257 -17.89 15.58 4.23
C GLN A 257 -18.04 16.95 4.86
N LEU A 258 -19.28 17.42 4.95
CA LEU A 258 -19.62 18.69 5.59
C LEU A 258 -20.56 18.40 6.76
N GLY A 259 -20.29 19.03 7.90
CA GLY A 259 -21.06 18.84 9.12
C GLY A 259 -21.33 20.16 9.83
N LEU A 260 -22.53 20.26 10.38
CA LEU A 260 -22.91 21.33 11.30
C LEU A 260 -23.42 20.69 12.60
N ARG A 261 -22.88 21.14 13.73
CA ARG A 261 -23.34 20.72 15.05
C ARG A 261 -23.71 21.93 15.87
N LEU A 262 -24.96 22.00 16.32
CA LEU A 262 -25.41 22.98 17.30
C LEU A 262 -25.34 22.35 18.70
N SER A 263 -24.91 23.11 19.70
CA SER A 263 -24.96 22.75 21.12
C SER A 263 -25.49 23.95 21.91
N PHE A 264 -26.37 23.69 22.86
CA PHE A 264 -27.13 24.68 23.63
C PHE A 264 -27.30 24.25 25.08
#